data_AF-A0A1H6BEU8-F1
#
_entry.id   AF-A0A1H6BEU8-F1
#
_cell.length_a   1.000
_cell.length_b   1.000
_cell.length_c   1.000
_cell.angle_alpha   90.00
_cell.angle_beta   90.00
_cell.angle_gamma   90.00
#
_symmetry.space_group_name_H-M   'P 1'
#
loop_
_entity.id
_entity.type
_entity.pdbx_description
1 polymer ?
#
loop_
_entity_poly.entity_id
_entity_poly.type
_entity_poly.pdbx_seq_one_letter_code
_entity_poly.pdbx_strand_id
1 'polypeptide(L)'
;MTTQFPILKLPKRFEALEREATSTGTDISQIVQRVDSAAARVETLVRQVRDGGLGRFELFLGKSGSGKTTFFRTLQQFFDGIRIEAVGNTVPLSDLSQHIRERRYGGDKEITVYVLYDRDNEKVTYDEAKDFFESLRVLFREDYGQVVIAWPITDKNAVDTLSKAAWEIGRDSIVDVISKGIYAFEGVPRDAYYEIGDLTTRNLAPGQTLETFGLTKEVTRSLISESETIAEFYSRLEAKSTEINDTYKDILKEKVIPRVWILVGGDVSQDLNLTVSTLTQGTEKQIDIDRVLKFLDDPSNGSAYLKDWQQRRQQVAFIMRRLDVRLFELPPNAGLAAIRLYGDDIAKAPLNLKSTNKTTGLEAISNTAFMRIILSSGQARNATLRPTDDQTANEYRRVQVNAGKDDKRFNRALAGAIAEILQSSEISGTVTPEKKLKDGNLKPDIFIELEGGEVFCLEPTWRTTGTEIAGEIDKKQNTLSVGHIQKYVLEKVLEYAKELGM
;
A
#
# COMPACT_ATOMS: atom_id res chain seq x y z
N MET A 1 -23.71 -2.70 -0.86
CA MET A 1 -22.85 -3.77 -1.42
C MET A 1 -21.41 -3.27 -1.59
N THR A 2 -20.64 -3.17 -0.51
CA THR A 2 -19.18 -2.94 -0.57
C THR A 2 -18.52 -3.75 0.56
N THR A 3 -18.84 -5.04 0.59
CA THR A 3 -18.19 -6.09 1.40
C THR A 3 -17.14 -6.85 0.59
N GLN A 4 -16.57 -6.25 -0.46
CA GLN A 4 -15.53 -6.90 -1.23
C GLN A 4 -14.21 -6.87 -0.45
N PHE A 5 -13.66 -8.06 -0.25
CA PHE A 5 -12.28 -8.22 0.21
C PHE A 5 -11.36 -7.44 -0.72
N PRO A 6 -10.33 -6.76 -0.20
CA PRO A 6 -9.38 -6.05 -1.04
C PRO A 6 -8.75 -7.05 -2.02
N ILE A 7 -8.82 -6.73 -3.31
CA ILE A 7 -8.26 -7.56 -4.38
C ILE A 7 -6.86 -7.02 -4.66
N LEU A 8 -5.84 -7.84 -4.43
CA LEU A 8 -4.50 -7.52 -4.87
C LEU A 8 -4.47 -7.56 -6.40
N LYS A 9 -3.98 -6.48 -7.00
CA LYS A 9 -3.75 -6.40 -8.44
C LYS A 9 -2.38 -5.82 -8.67
N LEU A 10 -1.54 -6.54 -9.40
CA LEU A 10 -0.16 -6.15 -9.68
C LEU A 10 0.09 -6.10 -11.20
N PRO A 11 0.82 -5.08 -11.69
CA PRO A 11 1.08 -4.95 -13.11
C PRO A 11 2.14 -5.97 -13.57
N LYS A 12 1.69 -6.98 -14.32
CA LYS A 12 2.54 -8.06 -14.86
C LYS A 12 3.33 -7.66 -16.12
N ARG A 13 2.98 -6.53 -16.73
CA ARG A 13 3.60 -5.98 -17.94
C ARG A 13 3.86 -4.49 -17.77
N PHE A 14 4.85 -3.97 -18.50
CA PHE A 14 5.23 -2.57 -18.41
C PHE A 14 4.07 -1.62 -18.75
N GLU A 15 3.29 -1.92 -19.78
CA GLU A 15 2.18 -1.07 -20.23
C GLU A 15 1.06 -0.98 -19.18
N ALA A 16 0.91 -2.03 -18.35
CA ALA A 16 0.00 -2.00 -17.21
C ALA A 16 0.58 -1.15 -16.08
N LEU A 17 1.87 -1.30 -15.77
CA LEU A 17 2.56 -0.49 -14.76
C LEU A 17 2.51 0.99 -15.09
N GLU A 18 2.85 1.36 -16.34
CA GLU A 18 2.85 2.75 -16.81
C GLU A 18 1.46 3.38 -16.72
N ARG A 19 0.42 2.63 -17.09
CA ARG A 19 -0.97 3.08 -16.99
C ARG A 19 -1.39 3.31 -15.54
N GLU A 20 -1.08 2.38 -14.65
CA GLU A 20 -1.44 2.47 -13.23
C GLU A 20 -0.65 3.60 -12.55
N ALA A 21 0.65 3.73 -12.81
CA ALA A 21 1.48 4.82 -12.32
C ALA A 21 0.98 6.20 -12.80
N THR A 22 0.64 6.33 -14.09
CA THR A 22 0.06 7.58 -14.64
C THR A 22 -1.27 7.92 -13.95
N SER A 23 -2.13 6.92 -13.72
CA SER A 23 -3.43 7.14 -13.08
C SER A 23 -3.34 7.55 -11.61
N THR A 24 -2.27 7.13 -10.92
CA THR A 24 -2.02 7.40 -9.50
C THR A 24 -1.10 8.61 -9.27
N GLY A 25 -0.49 9.14 -10.33
CA GLY A 25 0.50 10.21 -10.24
C GLY A 25 1.83 9.75 -9.64
N THR A 26 2.10 8.44 -9.65
CA THR A 26 3.31 7.84 -9.08
C THR A 26 4.44 7.82 -10.09
N ASP A 27 5.65 8.16 -9.65
CA ASP A 27 6.85 8.04 -10.48
C ASP A 27 7.29 6.58 -10.59
N ILE A 28 7.36 6.08 -11.82
CA ILE A 28 7.79 4.70 -12.14
C ILE A 28 9.20 4.41 -11.62
N SER A 29 10.07 5.43 -11.53
CA SER A 29 11.42 5.29 -10.99
C SER A 29 11.45 4.83 -9.53
N GLN A 30 10.35 5.06 -8.78
CA GLN A 30 10.20 4.62 -7.40
C GLN A 30 9.80 3.14 -7.27
N ILE A 31 9.45 2.49 -8.38
CA ILE A 31 9.00 1.09 -8.43
C ILE A 31 10.05 0.22 -9.11
N VAL A 32 10.60 0.69 -10.23
CA VAL A 32 11.47 -0.11 -11.08
C VAL A 32 12.88 -0.19 -10.51
N GLN A 33 13.36 -1.42 -10.31
CA GLN A 33 14.74 -1.68 -9.90
C GLN A 33 15.66 -1.92 -11.09
N ARG A 34 16.90 -1.45 -10.97
CA ARG A 34 17.96 -1.69 -11.95
C ARG A 34 18.31 -3.17 -11.98
N VAL A 35 18.46 -3.73 -13.19
CA VAL A 35 19.01 -5.08 -13.39
C VAL A 35 20.52 -4.94 -13.62
N ASP A 36 21.32 -5.08 -12.56
CA ASP A 36 22.75 -4.73 -12.60
C ASP A 36 23.55 -5.50 -13.65
N SER A 37 23.26 -6.80 -13.81
CA SER A 37 23.92 -7.63 -14.81
C SER A 37 23.64 -7.17 -16.24
N ALA A 38 22.39 -6.80 -16.55
CA ALA A 38 22.00 -6.30 -17.86
C ALA A 38 22.52 -4.88 -18.10
N ALA A 39 22.52 -4.05 -17.06
CA ALA A 39 23.05 -2.70 -17.08
C ALA A 39 24.56 -2.71 -17.37
N ALA A 40 25.34 -3.53 -16.65
CA ALA A 40 26.77 -3.71 -16.90
C ALA A 40 27.04 -4.23 -18.32
N ARG A 41 26.12 -5.03 -18.89
CA ARG A 41 26.24 -5.49 -20.26
C ARG A 41 26.06 -4.35 -21.26
N VAL A 42 25.01 -3.54 -21.10
CA VAL A 42 24.81 -2.35 -21.94
C VAL A 42 26.01 -1.41 -21.86
N GLU A 43 26.55 -1.16 -20.65
CA GLU A 43 27.78 -0.35 -20.47
C GLU A 43 28.96 -0.92 -21.26
N THR A 44 29.11 -2.24 -21.27
CA THR A 44 30.16 -2.93 -22.02
C THR A 44 30.00 -2.67 -23.53
N LEU A 45 28.78 -2.82 -24.06
CA LEU A 45 28.52 -2.55 -25.48
C LEU A 45 28.76 -1.08 -25.83
N VAL A 46 28.28 -0.15 -25.01
CA VAL A 46 28.47 1.29 -25.21
C VAL A 46 29.95 1.66 -25.19
N ARG A 47 30.74 1.07 -24.27
CA ARG A 47 32.19 1.26 -24.21
C ARG A 47 32.89 0.71 -25.45
N GLN A 48 32.49 -0.47 -25.93
CA GLN A 48 33.03 -1.04 -27.16
C GLN A 48 32.77 -0.15 -28.39
N VAL A 49 31.58 0.46 -28.47
CA VAL A 49 31.28 1.42 -29.54
C VAL A 49 32.14 2.68 -29.41
N ARG A 50 32.23 3.24 -28.20
CA ARG A 50 32.98 4.46 -27.90
C ARG A 50 34.48 4.32 -28.17
N ASP A 51 35.09 3.23 -27.71
CA ASP A 51 36.53 3.01 -27.79
C ASP A 51 36.95 2.36 -29.12
N GLY A 52 36.07 1.54 -29.71
CA GLY A 52 36.33 0.79 -30.94
C GLY A 52 35.88 1.47 -32.24
N GLY A 53 35.01 2.49 -32.16
CA GLY A 53 34.54 3.26 -33.31
C GLY A 53 33.64 2.48 -34.28
N LEU A 54 33.09 1.34 -33.85
CA LEU A 54 32.19 0.49 -34.63
C LEU A 54 30.90 0.24 -33.85
N GLY A 55 29.78 0.17 -34.55
CA GLY A 55 28.50 -0.22 -33.95
C GLY A 55 28.50 -1.63 -33.35
N ARG A 56 27.53 -1.89 -32.48
CA ARG A 56 27.35 -3.19 -31.81
C ARG A 56 25.91 -3.66 -31.84
N PHE A 57 25.70 -4.94 -32.08
CA PHE A 57 24.40 -5.59 -32.01
C PHE A 57 24.40 -6.68 -30.92
N GLU A 58 23.32 -6.76 -30.15
CA GLU A 58 23.13 -7.85 -29.21
C GLU A 58 21.65 -8.19 -28.96
N LEU A 59 21.36 -9.49 -28.91
CA LEU A 59 20.08 -10.05 -28.52
C LEU A 59 20.03 -10.21 -27.00
N PHE A 60 18.96 -9.73 -26.39
CA PHE A 60 18.70 -9.89 -24.96
C PHE A 60 17.65 -10.98 -24.79
N LEU A 61 18.11 -12.24 -24.74
CA LEU A 61 17.26 -13.43 -24.61
C LEU A 61 16.84 -13.61 -23.16
N GLY A 62 15.54 -13.52 -22.88
CA GLY A 62 15.01 -13.81 -21.55
C GLY A 62 13.56 -14.27 -21.60
N LYS A 63 13.09 -14.93 -20.55
CA LYS A 63 11.70 -15.40 -20.46
C LYS A 63 10.69 -14.25 -20.53
N SER A 64 9.46 -14.54 -20.97
CA SER A 64 8.38 -13.54 -20.94
C SER A 64 8.09 -13.16 -19.48
N GLY A 65 7.90 -11.87 -19.20
CA GLY A 65 7.66 -11.40 -17.82
C GLY A 65 8.90 -11.28 -16.93
N SER A 66 10.12 -11.48 -17.44
CA SER A 66 11.37 -11.25 -16.69
C SER A 66 11.73 -9.77 -16.48
N GLY A 67 11.02 -8.85 -17.13
CA GLY A 67 11.25 -7.41 -17.01
C GLY A 67 12.12 -6.79 -18.12
N LYS A 68 12.36 -7.49 -19.24
CA LYS A 68 13.12 -6.93 -20.40
C LYS A 68 12.60 -5.57 -20.86
N THR A 69 11.31 -5.48 -21.17
CA THR A 69 10.66 -4.24 -21.63
C THR A 69 10.77 -3.14 -20.59
N THR A 70 10.52 -3.48 -19.32
CA THR A 70 10.65 -2.57 -18.18
C THR A 70 12.07 -2.03 -18.08
N PHE A 71 13.09 -2.89 -18.14
CA PHE A 71 14.49 -2.51 -18.09
C PHE A 71 14.84 -1.51 -19.20
N PHE A 72 14.57 -1.83 -20.46
CA PHE A 72 14.94 -0.93 -21.57
C PHE A 72 14.15 0.38 -21.59
N ARG A 73 12.87 0.37 -21.22
CA ARG A 73 12.06 1.60 -21.17
C ARG A 73 12.44 2.53 -20.02
N THR A 74 13.06 2.00 -18.97
CA THR A 74 13.56 2.78 -17.83
C THR A 74 15.07 2.95 -17.86
N LEU A 75 15.75 2.43 -18.88
CA LEU A 75 17.21 2.39 -18.95
C LEU A 75 17.82 3.80 -18.87
N GLN A 76 17.18 4.81 -19.44
CA GLN A 76 17.66 6.20 -19.39
C GLN A 76 17.70 6.77 -17.96
N GLN A 77 16.94 6.19 -17.02
CA GLN A 77 16.97 6.58 -15.61
C GLN A 77 18.24 6.11 -14.89
N PHE A 78 18.93 5.11 -15.44
CA PHE A 78 20.11 4.50 -14.84
C PHE A 78 21.42 4.92 -15.51
N PHE A 79 21.34 5.66 -16.62
CA PHE A 79 22.47 5.93 -17.51
C PHE A 79 22.53 7.38 -17.96
N ASP A 80 23.61 8.06 -17.59
CA ASP A 80 23.95 9.37 -18.12
C ASP A 80 24.79 9.23 -19.41
N GLY A 81 24.56 10.13 -20.37
CA GLY A 81 25.36 10.21 -21.60
C GLY A 81 25.09 9.11 -22.63
N ILE A 82 23.92 8.48 -22.57
CA ILE A 82 23.37 7.65 -23.65
C ILE A 82 22.00 8.17 -24.08
N ARG A 83 21.70 8.02 -25.36
CA ARG A 83 20.36 8.27 -25.91
C ARG A 83 19.67 6.94 -26.16
N ILE A 84 18.41 6.81 -25.78
CA ILE A 84 17.64 5.58 -26.03
C ILE A 84 16.59 5.87 -27.09
N GLU A 85 16.56 5.04 -28.12
CA GLU A 85 15.64 5.17 -29.24
C GLU A 85 14.86 3.88 -29.44
N ALA A 86 13.54 3.97 -29.25
CA ALA A 86 12.64 2.85 -29.48
C ALA A 86 12.37 2.70 -30.98
N VAL A 87 12.55 1.48 -31.50
CA VAL A 87 12.15 1.11 -32.87
C VAL A 87 11.11 0.01 -32.78
N GLY A 88 9.88 0.33 -33.18
CA GLY A 88 8.78 -0.63 -33.16
C GLY A 88 8.80 -1.63 -34.32
N ASN A 89 7.77 -2.45 -34.39
CA ASN A 89 7.58 -3.43 -35.48
C ASN A 89 7.19 -2.81 -36.83
N THR A 90 6.84 -1.52 -36.86
CA THR A 90 6.44 -0.79 -38.08
C THR A 90 7.59 -0.50 -39.04
N VAL A 91 8.84 -0.58 -38.60
CA VAL A 91 10.04 -0.40 -39.42
C VAL A 91 10.61 -1.78 -39.79
N PRO A 92 10.45 -2.31 -41.01
CA PRO A 92 10.97 -3.64 -41.36
C PRO A 92 12.47 -3.79 -41.06
N LEU A 93 12.93 -5.02 -40.77
CA LEU A 93 14.36 -5.26 -40.49
C LEU A 93 15.27 -4.81 -41.63
N SER A 94 14.82 -5.01 -42.88
CA SER A 94 15.51 -4.55 -44.09
C SER A 94 15.78 -3.04 -44.10
N ASP A 95 14.90 -2.27 -43.45
CA ASP A 95 14.89 -0.82 -43.51
C ASP A 95 15.54 -0.20 -42.26
N LEU A 96 15.91 -1.02 -41.26
CA LEU A 96 16.50 -0.53 -40.00
C LEU A 96 17.77 0.29 -40.25
N SER A 97 18.64 -0.20 -41.13
CA SER A 97 19.88 0.50 -41.49
C SER A 97 19.61 1.87 -42.10
N GLN A 98 18.57 1.99 -42.95
CA GLN A 98 18.14 3.27 -43.51
C GLN A 98 17.50 4.17 -42.44
N HIS A 99 16.66 3.62 -41.57
CA HIS A 99 16.04 4.35 -40.47
C HIS A 99 17.09 5.01 -39.55
N ILE A 100 18.17 4.29 -39.23
CA ILE A 100 19.26 4.82 -38.41
C ILE A 100 20.01 5.94 -39.15
N ARG A 101 20.29 5.78 -40.46
CA ARG A 101 20.94 6.82 -41.28
C ARG A 101 20.13 8.11 -41.35
N GLU A 102 18.81 8.01 -41.47
CA GLU A 102 17.92 9.16 -41.60
C GLU A 102 17.84 10.01 -40.32
N ARG A 103 17.94 9.37 -39.15
CA ARG A 103 17.95 10.06 -37.85
C ARG A 103 19.22 10.89 -37.60
N ARG A 104 20.35 10.53 -38.23
CA ARG A 104 21.64 11.24 -38.17
C ARG A 104 22.17 11.57 -36.76
N TYR A 105 22.01 10.69 -35.78
CA TYR A 105 22.57 10.91 -34.44
C TYR A 105 24.11 10.72 -34.33
N GLY A 106 24.84 10.80 -35.45
CA GLY A 106 26.28 10.61 -35.52
C GLY A 106 27.04 11.92 -35.26
N GLY A 107 28.05 11.86 -34.39
CA GLY A 107 28.89 13.00 -34.01
C GLY A 107 28.53 13.68 -32.68
N ASP A 108 27.46 13.24 -32.00
CA ASP A 108 27.16 13.65 -30.63
C ASP A 108 28.10 12.98 -29.61
N LYS A 109 28.31 13.60 -28.44
CA LYS A 109 29.06 12.98 -27.33
C LYS A 109 28.36 11.75 -26.73
N GLU A 110 27.07 11.57 -27.01
CA GLU A 110 26.22 10.52 -26.44
C GLU A 110 26.05 9.36 -27.43
N ILE A 111 26.32 8.14 -26.99
CA ILE A 111 26.09 6.94 -27.80
C ILE A 111 24.59 6.64 -27.80
N THR A 112 24.03 6.39 -28.99
CA THR A 112 22.62 6.00 -29.13
C THR A 112 22.47 4.48 -29.00
N VAL A 113 21.54 4.06 -28.14
CA VAL A 113 21.08 2.68 -27.98
C VAL A 113 19.70 2.55 -28.64
N TYR A 114 19.65 1.91 -29.80
CA TYR A 114 18.40 1.54 -30.46
C TYR A 114 17.86 0.25 -29.86
N VAL A 115 16.62 0.26 -29.39
CA VAL A 115 15.95 -0.91 -28.81
C VAL A 115 14.83 -1.35 -29.75
N LEU A 116 14.90 -2.59 -30.22
CA LEU A 116 13.90 -3.16 -31.13
C LEU A 116 12.72 -3.73 -30.32
N TYR A 117 11.63 -2.97 -30.22
CA TYR A 117 10.43 -3.34 -29.47
C TYR A 117 9.38 -4.04 -30.34
N ASP A 118 8.44 -4.73 -29.68
CA ASP A 118 7.29 -5.42 -30.28
C ASP A 118 7.69 -6.55 -31.26
N ARG A 119 8.86 -7.16 -31.02
CA ARG A 119 9.49 -8.21 -31.84
C ARG A 119 9.96 -9.40 -31.02
N ASP A 120 9.37 -9.63 -29.84
CA ASP A 120 9.84 -10.66 -28.90
C ASP A 120 9.77 -12.10 -29.48
N ASN A 121 8.89 -12.33 -30.45
CA ASN A 121 8.67 -13.62 -31.12
C ASN A 121 8.69 -13.49 -32.67
N GLU A 122 9.48 -12.55 -33.19
CA GLU A 122 9.64 -12.38 -34.64
C GLU A 122 10.20 -13.66 -35.26
N LYS A 123 9.56 -14.15 -36.33
CA LYS A 123 10.04 -15.31 -37.08
C LYS A 123 10.95 -14.81 -38.20
N VAL A 124 12.24 -14.96 -38.01
CA VAL A 124 13.25 -14.55 -39.00
C VAL A 124 13.86 -15.79 -39.64
N THR A 125 13.83 -15.85 -40.97
CA THR A 125 14.54 -16.89 -41.72
C THR A 125 16.05 -16.62 -41.76
N TYR A 126 16.85 -17.64 -42.06
CA TYR A 126 18.31 -17.47 -42.09
C TYR A 126 18.78 -16.48 -43.16
N ASP A 127 18.12 -16.45 -44.32
CA ASP A 127 18.48 -15.55 -45.41
C ASP A 127 18.08 -14.10 -45.09
N GLU A 128 16.90 -13.86 -44.50
CA GLU A 128 16.52 -12.54 -44.00
C GLU A 128 17.49 -12.03 -42.93
N ALA A 129 17.94 -12.92 -42.02
CA ALA A 129 18.93 -12.57 -41.01
C ALA A 129 20.28 -12.18 -41.65
N LYS A 130 20.72 -12.87 -42.70
CA LYS A 130 21.95 -12.51 -43.43
C LYS A 130 21.85 -11.14 -44.07
N ASP A 131 20.77 -10.89 -44.79
CA ASP A 131 20.55 -9.60 -45.47
C ASP A 131 20.52 -8.46 -44.46
N PHE A 132 19.85 -8.69 -43.32
CA PHE A 132 19.84 -7.77 -42.19
C PHE A 132 21.27 -7.49 -41.68
N PHE A 133 22.07 -8.51 -41.37
CA PHE A 133 23.41 -8.33 -40.82
C PHE A 133 24.43 -7.78 -41.83
N GLU A 134 24.32 -8.08 -43.13
CA GLU A 134 25.14 -7.42 -44.15
C GLU A 134 24.83 -5.92 -44.21
N SER A 135 23.55 -5.54 -44.11
CA SER A 135 23.17 -4.12 -44.04
C SER A 135 23.74 -3.42 -42.80
N LEU A 136 23.69 -4.09 -41.63
CA LEU A 136 24.26 -3.56 -40.38
C LEU A 136 25.78 -3.48 -40.43
N ARG A 137 26.46 -4.44 -41.07
CA ARG A 137 27.92 -4.44 -41.21
C ARG A 137 28.43 -3.23 -41.96
N VAL A 138 27.69 -2.79 -42.99
CA VAL A 138 28.00 -1.56 -43.72
C VAL A 138 27.72 -0.36 -42.84
N LEU A 139 26.54 -0.29 -42.23
CA LEU A 139 26.13 0.80 -41.35
C LEU A 139 27.14 1.03 -40.21
N PHE A 140 27.54 -0.01 -39.48
CA PHE A 140 28.39 0.08 -38.28
C PHE A 140 29.79 0.65 -38.53
N ARG A 141 30.23 0.78 -39.78
CA ARG A 141 31.49 1.42 -40.16
C ARG A 141 31.35 2.90 -40.49
N GLU A 142 30.12 3.39 -40.64
CA GLU A 142 29.81 4.80 -40.86
C GLU A 142 29.78 5.53 -39.50
N ASP A 143 30.11 6.83 -39.48
CA ASP A 143 30.11 7.63 -38.24
C ASP A 143 28.74 7.62 -37.53
N TYR A 144 27.65 7.61 -38.29
CA TYR A 144 26.27 7.51 -37.78
C TYR A 144 25.88 6.11 -37.31
N GLY A 145 26.66 5.08 -37.66
CA GLY A 145 26.46 3.70 -37.27
C GLY A 145 27.24 3.29 -36.02
N GLN A 146 27.95 4.22 -35.36
CA GLN A 146 28.55 4.04 -34.04
C GLN A 146 27.47 4.03 -32.95
N VAL A 147 26.62 3.01 -32.99
CA VAL A 147 25.43 2.85 -32.14
C VAL A 147 25.38 1.45 -31.55
N VAL A 148 24.61 1.30 -30.47
CA VAL A 148 24.25 -0.02 -29.96
C VAL A 148 22.85 -0.36 -30.44
N ILE A 149 22.65 -1.55 -31.00
CA ILE A 149 21.34 -2.11 -31.31
C ILE A 149 21.08 -3.26 -30.33
N ALA A 150 20.11 -3.08 -29.45
CA ALA A 150 19.66 -4.07 -28.50
C ALA A 150 18.30 -4.64 -28.94
N TRP A 151 18.18 -5.95 -29.00
CA TRP A 151 16.93 -6.62 -29.36
C TRP A 151 16.46 -7.55 -28.24
N PRO A 152 15.48 -7.12 -27.42
CA PRO A 152 14.81 -7.97 -26.45
C PRO A 152 14.01 -9.08 -27.15
N ILE A 153 14.25 -10.34 -26.80
CA ILE A 153 13.65 -11.48 -27.48
C ILE A 153 13.34 -12.63 -26.52
N THR A 154 12.28 -13.38 -26.80
CA THR A 154 11.86 -14.56 -26.04
C THR A 154 12.03 -15.86 -26.82
N ASP A 155 11.94 -15.83 -28.16
CA ASP A 155 12.06 -17.03 -29.00
C ASP A 155 13.52 -17.45 -29.18
N LYS A 156 13.87 -18.63 -28.63
CA LYS A 156 15.21 -19.21 -28.74
C LYS A 156 15.59 -19.59 -30.18
N ASN A 157 14.65 -20.05 -31.01
CA ASN A 157 14.95 -20.45 -32.38
C ASN A 157 15.35 -19.24 -33.24
N ALA A 158 14.65 -18.12 -33.05
CA ALA A 158 15.00 -16.86 -33.67
C ALA A 158 16.38 -16.37 -33.20
N VAL A 159 16.68 -16.48 -31.90
CA VAL A 159 18.01 -16.15 -31.35
C VAL A 159 19.12 -16.98 -31.97
N ASP A 160 18.95 -18.29 -32.06
CA ASP A 160 19.94 -19.19 -32.64
C ASP A 160 20.20 -18.85 -34.12
N THR A 161 19.13 -18.51 -34.86
CA THR A 161 19.21 -18.12 -36.27
C THR A 161 19.94 -16.78 -36.44
N LEU A 162 19.55 -15.77 -35.66
CA LEU A 162 20.10 -14.42 -35.72
C LEU A 162 21.56 -14.38 -35.25
N SER A 163 21.89 -15.01 -34.11
CA SER A 163 23.27 -15.04 -33.60
C SER A 163 24.21 -15.78 -34.55
N LYS A 164 23.76 -16.90 -35.14
CA LYS A 164 24.54 -17.61 -36.16
C LYS A 164 24.81 -16.73 -37.37
N ALA A 165 23.79 -16.06 -37.89
CA ALA A 165 23.94 -15.16 -39.04
C ALA A 165 24.88 -13.99 -38.72
N ALA A 166 24.73 -13.35 -37.56
CA ALA A 166 25.58 -12.25 -37.12
C ALA A 166 27.06 -12.68 -37.04
N TRP A 167 27.32 -13.86 -36.48
CA TRP A 167 28.67 -14.41 -36.35
C TRP A 167 29.27 -14.80 -37.70
N GLU A 168 28.52 -15.41 -38.61
CA GLU A 168 29.03 -15.80 -39.93
C GLU A 168 29.34 -14.59 -40.82
N ILE A 169 28.49 -13.54 -40.79
CA ILE A 169 28.58 -12.38 -41.67
C ILE A 169 29.61 -11.34 -41.20
N GLY A 170 29.67 -11.08 -39.89
CA GLY A 170 30.44 -9.96 -39.35
C GLY A 170 31.36 -10.28 -38.17
N ARG A 171 31.19 -11.41 -37.48
CA ARG A 171 31.96 -11.78 -36.28
C ARG A 171 32.07 -10.59 -35.30
N ASP A 172 33.28 -10.25 -34.88
CA ASP A 172 33.65 -9.19 -33.95
C ASP A 172 33.41 -7.76 -34.49
N SER A 173 33.11 -7.62 -35.79
CA SER A 173 32.73 -6.32 -36.38
C SER A 173 31.25 -5.96 -36.18
N ILE A 174 30.41 -6.92 -35.77
CA ILE A 174 28.97 -6.69 -35.50
C ILE A 174 28.64 -6.99 -34.03
N VAL A 175 29.13 -8.12 -33.50
CA VAL A 175 28.79 -8.61 -32.17
C VAL A 175 30.04 -8.71 -31.30
N ASP A 176 29.85 -8.79 -29.98
CA ASP A 176 30.94 -9.06 -29.04
C ASP A 176 31.43 -10.52 -29.15
N VAL A 177 32.75 -10.71 -29.01
CA VAL A 177 33.39 -12.04 -29.16
C VAL A 177 32.95 -13.03 -28.08
N ILE A 178 32.73 -12.54 -26.87
CA ILE A 178 32.39 -13.37 -25.72
C ILE A 178 30.93 -13.81 -25.80
N SER A 179 30.01 -12.87 -26.03
CA SER A 179 28.58 -13.18 -26.09
C SER A 179 28.14 -13.78 -27.41
N LYS A 180 28.90 -13.57 -28.50
CA LYS A 180 28.52 -13.89 -29.88
C LYS A 180 27.13 -13.35 -30.24
N GLY A 181 26.79 -12.18 -29.69
CA GLY A 181 25.53 -11.48 -29.95
C GLY A 181 24.35 -11.97 -29.11
N ILE A 182 24.57 -12.78 -28.07
CA ILE A 182 23.51 -13.24 -27.16
C ILE A 182 23.87 -12.90 -25.71
N TYR A 183 23.02 -12.11 -25.08
CA TYR A 183 23.00 -11.91 -23.64
C TYR A 183 21.79 -12.63 -23.02
N ALA A 184 22.05 -13.46 -22.00
CA ALA A 184 21.00 -14.10 -21.22
C ALA A 184 20.44 -13.13 -20.18
N PHE A 185 19.24 -12.62 -20.42
CA PHE A 185 18.55 -11.71 -19.52
C PHE A 185 17.74 -12.49 -18.47
N GLU A 186 18.24 -12.49 -17.24
CA GLU A 186 17.62 -13.18 -16.11
C GLU A 186 16.57 -12.34 -15.37
N GLY A 187 16.63 -11.00 -15.53
CA GLY A 187 15.79 -10.07 -14.78
C GLY A 187 16.37 -9.73 -13.41
N VAL A 188 15.51 -9.19 -12.53
CA VAL A 188 15.88 -8.89 -11.15
C VAL A 188 16.14 -10.19 -10.36
N PRO A 189 17.05 -10.18 -9.36
CA PRO A 189 17.28 -11.33 -8.49
C PRO A 189 16.00 -11.81 -7.79
N ARG A 190 15.84 -13.14 -7.64
CA ARG A 190 14.62 -13.74 -7.05
C ARG A 190 14.41 -13.37 -5.58
N ASP A 191 15.48 -13.14 -4.84
CA ASP A 191 15.45 -12.65 -3.46
C ASP A 191 14.90 -11.23 -3.34
N ALA A 192 14.96 -10.43 -4.42
CA ALA A 192 14.34 -9.11 -4.48
C ALA A 192 12.84 -9.14 -4.83
N TYR A 193 12.27 -10.28 -5.25
CA TYR A 193 10.90 -10.35 -5.74
C TYR A 193 9.86 -9.86 -4.72
N TYR A 194 10.01 -10.24 -3.45
CA TYR A 194 9.10 -9.80 -2.39
C TYR A 194 9.14 -8.27 -2.23
N GLU A 195 10.35 -7.71 -2.10
CA GLU A 195 10.53 -6.27 -1.90
C GLU A 195 10.01 -5.46 -3.08
N ILE A 196 10.22 -5.93 -4.31
CA ILE A 196 9.68 -5.29 -5.52
C ILE A 196 8.15 -5.37 -5.54
N GLY A 197 7.57 -6.51 -5.17
CA GLY A 197 6.12 -6.67 -5.05
C GLY A 197 5.52 -5.73 -4.01
N ASP A 198 6.12 -5.67 -2.81
CA ASP A 198 5.65 -4.80 -1.72
C ASP A 198 5.82 -3.32 -2.07
N LEU A 199 6.95 -2.94 -2.65
CA LEU A 199 7.18 -1.58 -3.15
C LEU A 199 6.17 -1.19 -4.24
N THR A 200 5.87 -2.11 -5.16
CA THR A 200 4.84 -1.89 -6.20
C THR A 200 3.47 -1.70 -5.57
N THR A 201 3.08 -2.52 -4.58
CA THR A 201 1.82 -2.37 -3.86
C THR A 201 1.73 -1.02 -3.14
N ARG A 202 2.76 -0.64 -2.37
CA ARG A 202 2.77 0.64 -1.62
C ARG A 202 2.63 1.86 -2.52
N ASN A 203 3.27 1.82 -3.68
CA ASN A 203 3.32 2.93 -4.64
C ASN A 203 2.04 3.06 -5.48
N LEU A 204 1.39 1.94 -5.82
CA LEU A 204 0.16 1.95 -6.63
C LEU A 204 -1.11 1.99 -5.76
N ALA A 205 -1.02 1.57 -4.51
CA ALA A 205 -2.11 1.60 -3.54
C ALA A 205 -1.62 2.20 -2.20
N PRO A 206 -1.61 3.54 -2.05
CA PRO A 206 -1.11 4.21 -0.86
C PRO A 206 -1.75 3.66 0.44
N GLY A 207 -0.90 3.33 1.41
CA GLY A 207 -1.31 2.75 2.70
C GLY A 207 -1.53 1.23 2.68
N GLN A 208 -1.32 0.56 1.55
CA GLN A 208 -1.36 -0.90 1.44
C GLN A 208 0.05 -1.49 1.28
N THR A 209 0.20 -2.71 1.78
CA THR A 209 1.41 -3.53 1.68
C THR A 209 0.99 -4.95 1.32
N LEU A 210 1.91 -5.81 0.90
CA LEU A 210 1.59 -7.23 0.66
C LEU A 210 1.02 -7.89 1.93
N GLU A 211 1.49 -7.51 3.12
CA GLU A 211 0.95 -8.01 4.39
C GLU A 211 -0.53 -7.65 4.59
N THR A 212 -1.01 -6.52 4.04
CA THR A 212 -2.44 -6.14 4.05
C THR A 212 -3.31 -7.18 3.35
N PHE A 213 -2.75 -7.93 2.41
CA PHE A 213 -3.39 -9.04 1.69
C PHE A 213 -3.06 -10.41 2.28
N GLY A 214 -2.43 -10.47 3.46
CA GLY A 214 -1.99 -11.70 4.12
C GLY A 214 -0.70 -12.31 3.53
N LEU A 215 0.04 -11.55 2.72
CA LEU A 215 1.22 -12.02 2.00
C LEU A 215 2.51 -11.54 2.70
N THR A 216 2.91 -12.26 3.76
CA THR A 216 4.20 -12.05 4.44
C THR A 216 5.36 -12.71 3.69
N LYS A 217 6.60 -12.33 4.03
CA LYS A 217 7.81 -12.97 3.48
C LYS A 217 7.77 -14.49 3.65
N GLU A 218 7.37 -14.96 4.82
CA GLU A 218 7.23 -16.37 5.15
C GLU A 218 6.22 -17.07 4.25
N VAL A 219 5.03 -16.48 4.09
CA VAL A 219 3.95 -17.02 3.23
C VAL A 219 4.39 -17.07 1.76
N THR A 220 5.12 -16.05 1.31
CA THR A 220 5.53 -15.94 -0.10
C THR A 220 6.78 -16.73 -0.46
N ARG A 221 7.49 -17.32 0.51
CA ARG A 221 8.78 -17.99 0.28
C ARG A 221 8.67 -19.12 -0.76
N SER A 222 7.63 -19.94 -0.69
CA SER A 222 7.38 -20.99 -1.69
C SER A 222 7.04 -20.40 -3.06
N LEU A 223 6.22 -19.35 -3.08
CA LEU A 223 5.82 -18.67 -4.32
C LEU A 223 7.02 -18.12 -5.09
N ILE A 224 8.02 -17.57 -4.40
CA ILE A 224 9.28 -17.13 -5.01
C ILE A 224 10.03 -18.31 -5.62
N SER A 225 10.15 -19.43 -4.89
CA SER A 225 10.87 -20.61 -5.37
C SER A 225 10.22 -21.25 -6.60
N GLU A 226 8.90 -21.17 -6.71
CA GLU A 226 8.08 -21.69 -7.82
C GLU A 226 7.94 -20.71 -9.00
N SER A 227 8.50 -19.50 -8.89
CA SER A 227 8.43 -18.46 -9.93
C SER A 227 9.73 -18.38 -10.69
N GLU A 228 9.65 -18.46 -12.01
CA GLU A 228 10.79 -18.24 -12.87
C GLU A 228 11.01 -16.75 -13.15
N THR A 229 9.93 -15.96 -13.15
CA THR A 229 9.94 -14.53 -13.46
C THR A 229 9.16 -13.71 -12.43
N ILE A 230 9.42 -12.40 -12.36
CA ILE A 230 8.68 -11.48 -11.47
C ILE A 230 7.18 -11.41 -11.82
N ALA A 231 6.83 -11.51 -13.11
CA ALA A 231 5.42 -11.52 -13.53
C ALA A 231 4.67 -12.80 -13.11
N GLU A 232 5.35 -13.95 -13.13
CA GLU A 232 4.81 -15.20 -12.56
C GLU A 232 4.62 -15.07 -11.05
N PHE A 233 5.59 -14.49 -10.35
CA PHE A 233 5.49 -14.23 -8.92
C PHE A 233 4.28 -13.34 -8.61
N TYR A 234 4.07 -12.24 -9.35
CA TYR A 234 2.89 -11.39 -9.20
C TYR A 234 1.59 -12.16 -9.41
N SER A 235 1.53 -13.04 -10.41
CA SER A 235 0.35 -13.89 -10.64
C SER A 235 0.09 -14.85 -9.47
N ARG A 236 1.14 -15.40 -8.86
CA ARG A 236 1.04 -16.24 -7.67
C ARG A 236 0.63 -15.45 -6.43
N LEU A 237 1.09 -14.21 -6.27
CA LEU A 237 0.66 -13.33 -5.19
C LEU A 237 -0.84 -13.04 -5.29
N GLU A 238 -1.33 -12.67 -6.47
CA GLU A 238 -2.76 -12.43 -6.71
C GLU A 238 -3.61 -13.68 -6.42
N ALA A 239 -3.17 -14.85 -6.90
CA ALA A 239 -3.85 -16.12 -6.64
C ALA A 239 -3.87 -16.47 -5.15
N LYS A 240 -2.75 -16.29 -4.44
CA LYS A 240 -2.66 -16.57 -3.00
C LYS A 240 -3.49 -15.59 -2.17
N SER A 241 -3.51 -14.31 -2.54
CA SER A 241 -4.39 -13.31 -1.92
C SER A 241 -5.86 -13.70 -2.11
N THR A 242 -6.23 -14.19 -3.29
CA THR A 242 -7.59 -14.66 -3.57
C THR A 242 -7.94 -15.88 -2.72
N GLU A 243 -7.05 -16.87 -2.59
CA GLU A 243 -7.23 -18.05 -1.73
C GLU A 243 -7.44 -17.66 -0.25
N ILE A 244 -6.64 -16.72 0.26
CA ILE A 244 -6.79 -16.18 1.62
C ILE A 244 -8.17 -15.51 1.76
N ASN A 245 -8.53 -14.64 0.82
CA ASN A 245 -9.83 -13.98 0.81
C ASN A 245 -11.00 -14.98 0.79
N ASP A 246 -10.92 -16.02 -0.02
CA ASP A 246 -11.96 -17.05 -0.15
C ASP A 246 -12.10 -17.87 1.15
N THR A 247 -10.98 -18.20 1.81
CA THR A 247 -10.99 -18.87 3.12
C THR A 247 -11.80 -18.07 4.14
N TYR A 248 -11.54 -16.77 4.24
CA TYR A 248 -12.27 -15.90 5.16
C TYR A 248 -13.68 -15.59 4.69
N LYS A 249 -13.91 -15.49 3.38
CA LYS A 249 -15.26 -15.33 2.82
C LYS A 249 -16.14 -16.49 3.24
N ASP A 250 -15.64 -17.71 3.15
CA ASP A 250 -16.36 -18.92 3.55
C ASP A 250 -16.70 -18.94 5.05
N ILE A 251 -15.75 -18.53 5.90
CA ILE A 251 -15.97 -18.37 7.36
C ILE A 251 -17.04 -17.31 7.67
N LEU A 252 -17.09 -16.25 6.86
CA LEU A 252 -17.90 -15.05 7.13
C LEU A 252 -19.21 -15.00 6.32
N LYS A 253 -19.57 -16.05 5.56
CA LYS A 253 -20.76 -16.06 4.66
C LYS A 253 -22.06 -15.62 5.32
N GLU A 254 -22.20 -15.87 6.62
CA GLU A 254 -23.42 -15.59 7.38
C GLU A 254 -23.25 -14.46 8.41
N LYS A 255 -22.06 -13.85 8.49
CA LYS A 255 -21.74 -12.84 9.51
C LYS A 255 -21.59 -11.46 8.89
N VAL A 256 -22.23 -10.47 9.50
CA VAL A 256 -21.96 -9.06 9.19
C VAL A 256 -20.58 -8.69 9.76
N ILE A 257 -19.72 -8.14 8.92
CA ILE A 257 -18.36 -7.74 9.31
C ILE A 257 -18.40 -6.28 9.76
N PRO A 258 -18.21 -6.00 11.05
CA PRO A 258 -18.28 -4.65 11.57
C PRO A 258 -17.01 -3.87 11.25
N ARG A 259 -17.15 -2.55 11.15
CA ARG A 259 -16.05 -1.60 11.25
C ARG A 259 -15.76 -1.35 12.73
N VAL A 260 -14.54 -1.59 13.19
CA VAL A 260 -14.15 -1.48 14.60
C VAL A 260 -13.42 -0.18 14.84
N TRP A 261 -14.09 0.80 15.42
CA TRP A 261 -13.57 2.15 15.57
C TRP A 261 -13.35 2.49 17.04
N ILE A 262 -12.14 2.93 17.37
CA ILE A 262 -11.77 3.25 18.75
C ILE A 262 -11.82 4.76 18.91
N LEU A 263 -12.63 5.23 19.87
CA LEU A 263 -12.74 6.65 20.18
C LEU A 263 -11.83 6.96 21.36
N VAL A 264 -10.69 7.58 21.07
CA VAL A 264 -9.70 7.95 22.06
C VAL A 264 -10.16 9.22 22.77
N GLY A 265 -10.60 9.09 24.02
CA GLY A 265 -10.98 10.23 24.85
C GLY A 265 -9.75 10.86 25.52
N GLY A 266 -9.73 12.17 25.68
CA GLY A 266 -8.63 12.87 26.35
C GLY A 266 -9.06 14.19 26.98
N ASP A 267 -8.43 14.57 28.09
CA ASP A 267 -8.65 15.86 28.77
C ASP A 267 -7.89 17.02 28.09
N VAL A 268 -6.84 16.74 27.33
CA VAL A 268 -6.03 17.73 26.62
C VAL A 268 -6.02 17.43 25.12
N SER A 269 -6.53 18.36 24.30
CA SER A 269 -6.62 18.18 22.84
C SER A 269 -5.27 17.94 22.16
N GLN A 270 -4.19 18.55 22.66
CA GLN A 270 -2.85 18.41 22.07
C GLN A 270 -2.29 16.99 22.27
N ASP A 271 -2.28 16.48 23.51
CA ASP A 271 -1.85 15.11 23.81
C ASP A 271 -2.75 14.08 23.12
N LEU A 272 -4.06 14.34 23.08
CA LEU A 272 -5.00 13.49 22.37
C LEU A 272 -4.66 13.37 20.89
N ASN A 273 -4.46 14.51 20.22
CA ASN A 273 -4.11 14.54 18.80
C ASN A 273 -2.77 13.86 18.54
N LEU A 274 -1.76 14.14 19.36
CA LEU A 274 -0.43 13.52 19.26
C LEU A 274 -0.53 12.00 19.40
N THR A 275 -1.24 11.49 20.39
CA THR A 275 -1.39 10.05 20.61
C THR A 275 -2.11 9.37 19.44
N VAL A 276 -3.20 9.95 18.94
CA VAL A 276 -3.94 9.40 17.79
C VAL A 276 -3.12 9.47 16.51
N SER A 277 -2.55 10.64 16.17
CA SER A 277 -1.76 10.82 14.93
C SER A 277 -0.55 9.89 14.88
N THR A 278 0.01 9.59 16.05
CA THR A 278 1.15 8.68 16.20
C THR A 278 0.78 7.22 15.88
N LEU A 279 -0.48 6.84 16.05
CA LEU A 279 -0.97 5.46 15.82
C LEU A 279 -1.73 5.29 14.50
N THR A 280 -1.94 6.35 13.72
CA THR A 280 -2.76 6.31 12.50
C THR A 280 -2.01 6.77 11.26
N GLN A 281 -2.45 6.32 10.09
CA GLN A 281 -1.97 6.78 8.78
C GLN A 281 -3.10 7.41 7.95
N GLY A 282 -2.72 8.34 7.08
CA GLY A 282 -3.62 9.01 6.14
C GLY A 282 -4.65 9.93 6.80
N THR A 283 -5.52 10.52 5.98
CA THR A 283 -6.62 11.39 6.42
C THR A 283 -7.79 10.62 7.01
N GLU A 284 -7.93 9.34 6.65
CA GLU A 284 -9.00 8.45 7.08
C GLU A 284 -8.82 7.86 8.48
N LYS A 285 -7.72 8.17 9.18
CA LYS A 285 -7.44 7.74 10.56
C LYS A 285 -7.39 6.21 10.73
N GLN A 286 -6.93 5.51 9.71
CA GLN A 286 -6.71 4.07 9.75
C GLN A 286 -5.52 3.76 10.66
N ILE A 287 -5.56 2.64 11.38
CA ILE A 287 -4.43 2.21 12.22
C ILE A 287 -3.16 2.05 11.39
N ASP A 288 -2.03 2.52 11.91
CA ASP A 288 -0.72 2.31 11.34
C ASP A 288 -0.28 0.85 11.56
N ILE A 289 -0.42 0.04 10.50
CA ILE A 289 -0.09 -1.39 10.54
C ILE A 289 1.40 -1.59 10.78
N ASP A 290 2.27 -0.88 10.05
CA ASP A 290 3.73 -1.03 10.17
C ASP A 290 4.17 -0.78 11.62
N ARG A 291 3.54 0.19 12.30
CA ARG A 291 3.78 0.45 13.72
C ARG A 291 3.24 -0.64 14.64
N VAL A 292 2.05 -1.18 14.36
CA VAL A 292 1.51 -2.32 15.10
C VAL A 292 2.42 -3.53 14.99
N LEU A 293 2.89 -3.85 13.79
CA LEU A 293 3.78 -4.97 13.53
C LEU A 293 5.12 -4.78 14.26
N LYS A 294 5.73 -3.60 14.17
CA LYS A 294 6.97 -3.28 14.92
C LYS A 294 6.81 -3.48 16.44
N PHE A 295 5.64 -3.14 16.99
CA PHE A 295 5.37 -3.33 18.41
C PHE A 295 5.21 -4.82 18.79
N LEU A 296 4.61 -5.62 17.91
CA LEU A 296 4.46 -7.08 18.10
C LEU A 296 5.80 -7.81 17.98
N ASP A 297 6.66 -7.33 17.09
CA ASP A 297 7.96 -7.92 16.77
C ASP A 297 9.06 -7.51 17.76
N ASP A 298 8.78 -6.56 18.66
CA ASP A 298 9.71 -6.13 19.70
C ASP A 298 9.88 -7.24 20.77
N PRO A 299 11.06 -7.88 20.86
CA PRO A 299 11.30 -8.99 21.78
C PRO A 299 11.28 -8.57 23.26
N SER A 300 11.35 -7.27 23.56
CA SER A 300 11.20 -6.76 24.93
C SER A 300 9.75 -6.78 25.43
N ASN A 301 8.77 -6.89 24.52
CA ASN A 301 7.35 -6.95 24.83
C ASN A 301 6.88 -8.38 25.14
N GLY A 302 7.24 -8.90 26.32
CA GLY A 302 6.84 -10.24 26.79
C GLY A 302 5.41 -10.36 27.34
N SER A 303 4.54 -9.38 27.09
CA SER A 303 3.20 -9.34 27.70
C SER A 303 2.32 -10.49 27.22
N ALA A 304 1.65 -11.18 28.15
CA ALA A 304 0.85 -12.36 27.84
C ALA A 304 -0.27 -12.13 26.79
N TYR A 305 -0.87 -10.93 26.77
CA TYR A 305 -1.93 -10.57 25.82
C TYR A 305 -1.43 -10.44 24.36
N LEU A 306 -0.12 -10.28 24.15
CA LEU A 306 0.48 -10.21 22.81
C LEU A 306 0.73 -11.58 22.20
N LYS A 307 0.77 -12.65 23.01
CA LYS A 307 1.09 -14.00 22.53
C LYS A 307 0.14 -14.48 21.44
N ASP A 308 -1.15 -14.20 21.57
CA ASP A 308 -2.15 -14.56 20.55
C ASP A 308 -1.91 -13.82 19.23
N TRP A 309 -1.54 -12.53 19.30
CA TRP A 309 -1.20 -11.77 18.11
C TRP A 309 0.13 -12.20 17.50
N GLN A 310 1.12 -12.56 18.31
CA GLN A 310 2.39 -13.12 17.84
C GLN A 310 2.19 -14.46 17.12
N GLN A 311 1.29 -15.32 17.62
CA GLN A 311 0.90 -16.56 16.93
C GLN A 311 0.18 -16.28 15.59
N ARG A 312 -0.55 -15.16 15.50
CA ARG A 312 -1.30 -14.73 14.32
C ARG A 312 -0.59 -13.62 13.55
N ARG A 313 0.73 -13.46 13.74
CA ARG A 313 1.48 -12.30 13.24
C ARG A 313 1.30 -12.06 11.73
N GLN A 314 1.19 -13.14 10.97
CA GLN A 314 0.99 -13.10 9.51
C GLN A 314 -0.41 -12.60 9.08
N GLN A 315 -1.39 -12.63 9.98
CA GLN A 315 -2.79 -12.25 9.73
C GLN A 315 -3.12 -10.86 10.28
N VAL A 316 -2.28 -10.27 11.13
CA VAL A 316 -2.56 -9.00 11.83
C VAL A 316 -2.99 -7.90 10.86
N ALA A 317 -2.16 -7.64 9.84
CA ALA A 317 -2.41 -6.59 8.86
C ALA A 317 -3.73 -6.82 8.11
N PHE A 318 -3.96 -8.06 7.66
CA PHE A 318 -5.19 -8.47 6.99
C PHE A 318 -6.43 -8.28 7.89
N ILE A 319 -6.39 -8.74 9.14
CA ILE A 319 -7.51 -8.63 10.10
C ILE A 319 -7.83 -7.17 10.42
N MET A 320 -6.80 -6.35 10.72
CA MET A 320 -6.95 -4.92 11.03
C MET A 320 -7.61 -4.17 9.86
N ARG A 321 -7.25 -4.53 8.63
CA ARG A 321 -7.84 -3.96 7.41
C ARG A 321 -9.24 -4.46 7.18
N ARG A 322 -9.48 -5.75 7.42
CA ARG A 322 -10.80 -6.37 7.21
C ARG A 322 -11.86 -5.78 8.12
N LEU A 323 -11.48 -5.49 9.37
CA LEU A 323 -12.32 -4.85 10.38
C LEU A 323 -12.33 -3.32 10.28
N ASP A 324 -11.71 -2.73 9.26
CA ASP A 324 -11.59 -1.27 9.09
C ASP A 324 -11.22 -0.57 10.41
N VAL A 325 -10.13 -1.05 11.04
CA VAL A 325 -9.72 -0.55 12.35
C VAL A 325 -9.22 0.89 12.24
N ARG A 326 -9.93 1.81 12.90
CA ARG A 326 -9.63 3.25 12.91
C ARG A 326 -9.59 3.80 14.32
N LEU A 327 -8.77 4.82 14.53
CA LEU A 327 -8.65 5.51 15.82
C LEU A 327 -9.01 6.98 15.63
N PHE A 328 -9.99 7.46 16.38
CA PHE A 328 -10.45 8.84 16.30
C PHE A 328 -10.26 9.56 17.63
N GLU A 329 -9.94 10.85 17.53
CA GLU A 329 -10.03 11.73 18.68
C GLU A 329 -11.51 11.90 19.10
N LEU A 330 -11.80 11.70 20.39
CA LEU A 330 -13.02 12.14 21.05
C LEU A 330 -12.67 13.32 21.97
N PRO A 331 -12.81 14.56 21.48
CA PRO A 331 -12.41 15.74 22.24
C PRO A 331 -13.24 15.91 23.51
N PRO A 332 -12.68 16.52 24.57
CA PRO A 332 -13.35 16.62 25.85
C PRO A 332 -14.65 17.41 25.74
N ASN A 333 -14.71 18.47 24.93
CA ASN A 333 -15.94 19.23 24.69
C ASN A 333 -17.04 18.38 24.03
N ALA A 334 -16.70 17.48 23.09
CA ALA A 334 -17.68 16.60 22.45
C ALA A 334 -18.20 15.54 23.43
N GLY A 335 -17.30 14.89 24.19
CA GLY A 335 -17.67 13.92 25.22
C GLY A 335 -18.55 14.55 26.30
N LEU A 336 -18.18 15.73 26.80
CA LEU A 336 -18.97 16.47 27.80
C LEU A 336 -20.31 16.94 27.24
N ALA A 337 -20.37 17.39 25.98
CA ALA A 337 -21.63 17.78 25.34
C ALA A 337 -22.63 16.61 25.29
N ALA A 338 -22.16 15.40 24.94
CA ALA A 338 -23.00 14.22 24.95
C ALA A 338 -23.60 13.93 26.34
N ILE A 339 -22.78 14.02 27.38
CA ILE A 339 -23.20 13.78 28.78
C ILE A 339 -24.20 14.86 29.23
N ARG A 340 -23.97 16.13 28.90
CA ARG A 340 -24.88 17.23 29.23
C ARG A 340 -26.25 17.07 28.58
N LEU A 341 -26.31 16.56 27.36
CA LEU A 341 -27.56 16.36 26.64
C LEU A 341 -28.29 15.09 27.09
N TYR A 342 -27.60 13.95 27.11
CA TYR A 342 -28.24 12.62 27.25
C TYR A 342 -27.82 11.83 28.49
N GLY A 343 -26.89 12.35 29.30
CA GLY A 343 -26.49 11.72 30.55
C GLY A 343 -27.63 11.70 31.57
N ASP A 344 -27.68 10.64 32.38
CA ASP A 344 -28.50 10.58 33.58
C ASP A 344 -27.91 11.46 34.70
N ASP A 345 -28.64 11.61 35.81
CA ASP A 345 -28.22 12.47 36.92
C ASP A 345 -26.88 12.05 37.53
N ILE A 346 -26.57 10.75 37.49
CA ILE A 346 -25.30 10.20 37.99
C ILE A 346 -24.15 10.57 37.04
N ALA A 347 -24.34 10.41 35.74
CA ALA A 347 -23.35 10.79 34.73
C ALA A 347 -23.13 12.31 34.71
N LYS A 348 -24.17 13.10 35.00
CA LYS A 348 -24.12 14.57 35.10
C LYS A 348 -23.57 15.05 36.43
N ALA A 349 -23.57 14.26 37.50
CA ALA A 349 -23.12 14.65 38.84
C ALA A 349 -21.72 15.30 38.91
N PRO A 350 -20.71 14.89 38.11
CA PRO A 350 -19.38 15.49 38.13
C PRO A 350 -19.25 16.81 37.36
N LEU A 351 -20.26 17.16 36.56
CA LEU A 351 -20.24 18.33 35.70
C LEU A 351 -20.51 19.61 36.48
N ASN A 352 -19.81 20.69 36.17
CA ASN A 352 -20.18 22.02 36.70
C ASN A 352 -21.42 22.53 35.98
N LEU A 353 -21.47 22.33 34.66
CA LEU A 353 -22.61 22.66 33.83
C LEU A 353 -23.36 21.37 33.47
N LYS A 354 -24.56 21.19 34.02
CA LYS A 354 -25.37 19.95 33.88
C LYS A 354 -26.10 19.81 32.54
N SER A 355 -26.26 20.90 31.80
CA SER A 355 -27.00 20.94 30.53
C SER A 355 -26.34 21.90 29.55
N THR A 356 -26.62 21.73 28.26
CA THR A 356 -26.14 22.64 27.21
C THR A 356 -27.25 22.87 26.19
N ASN A 357 -27.14 23.93 25.40
CA ASN A 357 -28.01 24.11 24.24
C ASN A 357 -27.85 22.89 23.30
N LYS A 358 -28.99 22.35 22.86
CA LYS A 358 -29.06 21.14 22.05
C LYS A 358 -28.33 21.27 20.73
N THR A 359 -28.58 22.35 19.98
CA THR A 359 -27.92 22.62 18.70
C THR A 359 -26.41 22.70 18.86
N THR A 360 -25.93 23.48 19.82
CA THR A 360 -24.48 23.63 20.08
C THR A 360 -23.83 22.33 20.54
N GLY A 361 -24.52 21.56 21.39
CA GLY A 361 -23.99 20.29 21.90
C GLY A 361 -23.91 19.21 20.81
N LEU A 362 -24.94 19.11 19.96
CA LEU A 362 -24.91 18.19 18.81
C LEU A 362 -23.87 18.62 17.78
N GLU A 363 -23.74 19.91 17.49
CA GLU A 363 -22.73 20.44 16.56
C GLU A 363 -21.30 20.11 17.02
N ALA A 364 -21.01 20.16 18.32
CA ALA A 364 -19.70 19.79 18.86
C ALA A 364 -19.34 18.31 18.55
N ILE A 365 -20.34 17.43 18.53
CA ILE A 365 -20.16 15.99 18.27
C ILE A 365 -20.16 15.73 16.76
N SER A 366 -21.07 16.33 15.99
CA SER A 366 -21.13 16.22 14.52
C SER A 366 -19.84 16.70 13.85
N ASN A 367 -19.13 17.64 14.47
CA ASN A 367 -17.85 18.16 13.96
C ASN A 367 -16.65 17.25 14.24
N THR A 368 -16.81 16.17 15.01
CA THR A 368 -15.74 15.18 15.22
C THR A 368 -15.45 14.40 13.94
N ALA A 369 -14.21 13.91 13.80
CA ALA A 369 -13.78 13.22 12.58
C ALA A 369 -14.62 11.96 12.29
N PHE A 370 -14.88 11.12 13.30
CA PHE A 370 -15.64 9.89 13.12
C PHE A 370 -17.09 10.15 12.68
N MET A 371 -17.77 11.15 13.28
CA MET A 371 -19.13 11.50 12.88
C MET A 371 -19.18 12.06 11.47
N ARG A 372 -18.22 12.92 11.09
CA ARG A 372 -18.15 13.42 9.71
C ARG A 372 -17.99 12.29 8.70
N ILE A 373 -17.19 11.26 9.00
CA ILE A 373 -17.02 10.10 8.11
C ILE A 373 -18.33 9.31 7.98
N ILE A 374 -19.04 9.07 9.08
CA ILE A 374 -20.35 8.39 9.06
C ILE A 374 -21.37 9.21 8.27
N LEU A 375 -21.41 10.53 8.47
CA LEU A 375 -22.37 11.43 7.82
C LEU A 375 -22.09 11.64 6.32
N SER A 376 -20.84 11.55 5.90
CA SER A 376 -20.40 11.86 4.52
C SER A 376 -20.06 10.63 3.68
N SER A 377 -20.37 9.43 4.15
CA SER A 377 -20.04 8.16 3.47
C SER A 377 -18.54 8.03 3.12
N GLY A 378 -17.64 8.50 3.98
CA GLY A 378 -16.20 8.18 3.88
C GLY A 378 -15.19 9.33 3.72
N GLN A 379 -15.60 10.59 3.54
CA GLN A 379 -14.61 11.69 3.38
C GLN A 379 -14.26 12.36 4.71
N ALA A 380 -13.13 11.96 5.29
CA ALA A 380 -12.55 12.63 6.45
C ALA A 380 -12.03 14.03 6.07
N ARG A 381 -12.69 15.09 6.57
CA ARG A 381 -12.05 16.42 6.69
C ARG A 381 -11.46 16.53 8.08
N ASN A 382 -10.18 16.88 8.18
CA ASN A 382 -9.51 17.09 9.47
C ASN A 382 -10.36 18.03 10.33
N ALA A 383 -10.87 17.51 11.44
CA ALA A 383 -11.54 18.34 12.44
C ALA A 383 -10.48 19.22 13.10
N THR A 384 -10.66 20.54 13.07
CA THR A 384 -9.78 21.44 13.81
C THR A 384 -10.08 21.28 15.29
N LEU A 385 -9.19 20.60 16.01
CA LEU A 385 -9.27 20.48 17.46
C LEU A 385 -8.94 21.85 18.06
N ARG A 386 -9.92 22.44 18.74
CA ARG A 386 -9.67 23.65 19.52
C ARG A 386 -8.85 23.29 20.76
N PRO A 387 -7.93 24.16 21.19
CA PRO A 387 -7.27 24.00 22.49
C PRO A 387 -8.31 23.84 23.60
N THR A 388 -8.09 22.89 24.50
CA THR A 388 -8.95 22.70 25.68
C THR A 388 -8.53 23.69 26.75
N ASP A 389 -9.48 24.44 27.31
CA ASP A 389 -9.23 25.23 28.52
C ASP A 389 -9.18 24.35 29.79
N ASP A 390 -8.54 24.85 30.84
CA ASP A 390 -8.33 24.10 32.08
C ASP A 390 -9.65 23.70 32.76
N GLN A 391 -10.70 24.51 32.61
CA GLN A 391 -12.00 24.21 33.21
C GLN A 391 -12.64 22.98 32.55
N THR A 392 -12.63 22.93 31.21
CA THR A 392 -13.12 21.81 30.41
C THR A 392 -12.27 20.56 30.64
N ALA A 393 -10.95 20.70 30.71
CA ALA A 393 -10.04 19.60 31.02
C ALA A 393 -10.34 19.01 32.42
N ASN A 394 -10.49 19.85 33.44
CA ASN A 394 -10.81 19.42 34.80
C ASN A 394 -12.19 18.75 34.89
N GLU A 395 -13.19 19.28 34.21
CA GLU A 395 -14.53 18.67 34.17
C GLU A 395 -14.50 17.30 33.49
N TYR A 396 -13.73 17.15 32.41
CA TYR A 396 -13.50 15.85 31.77
C TYR A 396 -12.77 14.86 32.70
N ARG A 397 -11.75 15.30 33.44
CA ARG A 397 -11.04 14.45 34.42
C ARG A 397 -11.99 13.88 35.48
N ARG A 398 -12.94 14.67 35.99
CA ARG A 398 -13.96 14.20 36.94
C ARG A 398 -14.88 13.15 36.33
N VAL A 399 -15.30 13.36 35.08
CA VAL A 399 -16.04 12.35 34.30
C VAL A 399 -15.24 11.07 34.16
N GLN A 400 -13.95 11.18 33.83
CA GLN A 400 -13.10 10.01 33.63
C GLN A 400 -12.90 9.18 34.90
N VAL A 401 -12.80 9.81 36.08
CA VAL A 401 -12.75 9.08 37.35
C VAL A 401 -13.99 8.20 37.54
N ASN A 402 -15.16 8.69 37.14
CA ASN A 402 -16.39 7.90 37.18
C ASN A 402 -16.44 6.85 36.07
N ALA A 403 -15.98 7.18 34.85
CA ALA A 403 -15.93 6.25 33.73
C ALA A 403 -15.03 5.04 34.03
N GLY A 404 -13.96 5.23 34.81
CA GLY A 404 -13.12 4.12 35.29
C GLY A 404 -13.85 3.09 36.17
N LYS A 405 -15.06 3.40 36.66
CA LYS A 405 -15.92 2.50 37.45
C LYS A 405 -17.15 2.02 36.68
N ASP A 406 -17.76 2.88 35.88
CA ASP A 406 -18.99 2.61 35.11
C ASP A 406 -19.03 3.48 33.84
N ASP A 407 -18.26 3.07 32.83
CA ASP A 407 -18.18 3.71 31.50
C ASP A 407 -19.50 3.66 30.72
N LYS A 408 -20.31 2.61 30.94
CA LYS A 408 -21.58 2.33 30.26
C LYS A 408 -22.53 3.51 30.22
N ARG A 409 -22.59 4.30 31.30
CA ARG A 409 -23.49 5.48 31.37
C ARG A 409 -23.05 6.57 30.39
N PHE A 410 -21.74 6.78 30.28
CA PHE A 410 -21.17 7.75 29.36
C PHE A 410 -21.27 7.27 27.91
N ASN A 411 -21.08 5.96 27.67
CA ASN A 411 -21.30 5.33 26.37
C ASN A 411 -22.76 5.49 25.91
N ARG A 412 -23.74 5.28 26.79
CA ARG A 412 -25.17 5.53 26.49
C ARG A 412 -25.46 6.99 26.15
N ALA A 413 -24.86 7.94 26.88
CA ALA A 413 -25.04 9.36 26.58
C ALA A 413 -24.47 9.73 25.20
N LEU A 414 -23.28 9.21 24.87
CA LEU A 414 -22.69 9.38 23.54
C LEU A 414 -23.55 8.72 22.44
N ALA A 415 -24.04 7.51 22.67
CA ALA A 415 -24.93 6.82 21.74
C ALA A 415 -26.23 7.60 21.50
N GLY A 416 -26.83 8.19 22.54
CA GLY A 416 -28.02 9.04 22.42
C GLY A 416 -27.78 10.26 21.54
N ALA A 417 -26.63 10.91 21.68
CA ALA A 417 -26.26 12.03 20.82
C ALA A 417 -26.03 11.60 19.37
N ILE A 418 -25.35 10.48 19.14
CA ILE A 418 -25.12 9.94 17.79
C ILE A 418 -26.46 9.60 17.13
N ALA A 419 -27.37 8.93 17.83
CA ALA A 419 -28.68 8.57 17.33
C ALA A 419 -29.46 9.80 16.84
N GLU A 420 -29.43 10.87 17.63
CA GLU A 420 -30.12 12.10 17.25
C GLU A 420 -29.43 12.82 16.08
N ILE A 421 -28.10 12.81 16.00
CA ILE A 421 -27.37 13.38 14.85
C ILE A 421 -27.77 12.66 13.56
N LEU A 422 -27.79 11.32 13.57
CA LEU A 422 -28.20 10.53 12.40
C LEU A 422 -29.63 10.85 11.99
N GLN A 423 -30.56 10.89 12.95
CA GLN A 423 -31.95 11.24 12.69
C GLN A 423 -32.10 12.65 12.10
N SER A 424 -31.39 13.64 12.65
CA SER A 424 -31.42 15.03 12.17
C SER A 424 -30.77 15.23 10.80
N SER A 425 -29.90 14.29 10.40
CA SER A 425 -29.22 14.28 9.10
C SER A 425 -29.94 13.42 8.06
N GLU A 426 -31.14 12.94 8.36
CA GLU A 426 -31.94 12.04 7.51
C GLU A 426 -31.21 10.74 7.12
N ILE A 427 -30.27 10.29 7.95
CA ILE A 427 -29.58 9.01 7.76
C ILE A 427 -30.33 7.93 8.55
N SER A 428 -30.96 7.02 7.82
CA SER A 428 -31.66 5.89 8.43
C SER A 428 -30.68 4.86 9.00
N GLY A 429 -30.83 4.59 10.29
CA GLY A 429 -30.04 3.58 11.00
C GLY A 429 -30.50 3.43 12.45
N THR A 430 -29.97 2.40 13.10
CA THR A 430 -30.20 2.15 14.52
C THR A 430 -28.90 2.33 15.30
N VAL A 431 -28.99 2.98 16.46
CA VAL A 431 -27.87 3.12 17.40
C VAL A 431 -28.27 2.44 18.69
N THR A 432 -27.52 1.42 19.11
CA THR A 432 -27.77 0.70 20.34
C THR A 432 -26.51 0.64 21.20
N PRO A 433 -26.49 1.29 22.38
CA PRO A 433 -25.40 1.13 23.31
C PRO A 433 -25.48 -0.23 24.02
N GLU A 434 -24.34 -0.82 24.34
CA GLU A 434 -24.24 -1.93 25.28
C GLU A 434 -25.14 -3.14 24.93
N LYS A 435 -25.28 -3.46 23.65
CA LYS A 435 -26.10 -4.59 23.19
C LYS A 435 -25.25 -5.63 22.47
N LYS A 436 -25.54 -6.90 22.71
CA LYS A 436 -24.92 -8.00 21.96
C LYS A 436 -25.30 -7.90 20.48
N LEU A 437 -24.35 -8.22 19.61
CA LEU A 437 -24.62 -8.42 18.20
C LEU A 437 -25.64 -9.55 18.01
N LYS A 438 -26.47 -9.48 16.96
CA LYS A 438 -27.52 -10.49 16.69
C LYS A 438 -26.93 -11.90 16.55
N ASP A 439 -25.73 -12.02 15.98
CA ASP A 439 -25.10 -13.28 15.61
C ASP A 439 -23.83 -13.58 16.44
N GLY A 440 -23.78 -13.12 17.71
CA GLY A 440 -22.59 -13.33 18.53
C GLY A 440 -22.70 -12.98 20.02
N ASN A 441 -21.63 -13.24 20.75
CA ASN A 441 -21.44 -12.88 22.15
C ASN A 441 -20.81 -11.51 22.34
N LEU A 442 -20.23 -10.96 21.28
CA LEU A 442 -19.57 -9.66 21.33
C LEU A 442 -20.59 -8.55 21.60
N LYS A 443 -20.19 -7.64 22.48
CA LYS A 443 -20.99 -6.54 22.97
C LYS A 443 -20.22 -5.24 22.78
N PRO A 444 -20.32 -4.60 21.60
CA PRO A 444 -19.75 -3.28 21.40
C PRO A 444 -20.30 -2.28 22.43
N ASP A 445 -19.48 -1.32 22.82
CA ASP A 445 -19.91 -0.23 23.70
C ASP A 445 -21.02 0.59 23.03
N ILE A 446 -20.84 0.90 21.73
CA ILE A 446 -21.86 1.53 20.89
C ILE A 446 -21.92 0.81 19.53
N PHE A 447 -23.09 0.27 19.20
CA PHE A 447 -23.37 -0.33 17.90
C PHE A 447 -24.19 0.61 17.02
N ILE A 448 -23.81 0.73 15.76
CA ILE A 448 -24.54 1.49 14.73
C ILE A 448 -24.76 0.57 13.54
N GLU A 449 -26.01 0.39 13.12
CA GLU A 449 -26.42 -0.34 11.91
C GLU A 449 -27.19 0.61 11.01
N LEU A 450 -26.60 0.97 9.85
CA LEU A 450 -27.24 1.81 8.84
C LEU A 450 -28.10 0.94 7.91
N GLU A 451 -29.16 1.49 7.31
CA GLU A 451 -30.05 0.73 6.40
C GLU A 451 -29.33 0.12 5.18
N GLY A 452 -28.16 0.65 4.81
CA GLY A 452 -27.29 0.09 3.77
C GLY A 452 -26.55 -1.21 4.15
N GLY A 453 -26.76 -1.72 5.37
CA GLY A 453 -26.09 -2.90 5.92
C GLY A 453 -24.68 -2.61 6.46
N GLU A 454 -24.27 -1.34 6.50
CA GLU A 454 -23.02 -0.94 7.13
C GLU A 454 -23.15 -0.96 8.65
N VAL A 455 -22.18 -1.59 9.29
CA VAL A 455 -22.14 -1.75 10.74
C VAL A 455 -20.88 -1.12 11.30
N PHE A 456 -21.05 -0.27 12.30
CA PHE A 456 -19.96 0.34 13.06
C PHE A 456 -20.07 -0.10 14.52
N CYS A 457 -18.94 -0.53 15.06
CA CYS A 457 -18.76 -0.82 16.47
C CYS A 457 -17.78 0.20 17.04
N LEU A 458 -18.28 1.13 17.85
CA LEU A 458 -17.48 2.17 18.46
C LEU A 458 -17.08 1.75 19.88
N GLU A 459 -15.81 1.95 20.22
CA GLU A 459 -15.19 1.58 21.50
C GLU A 459 -14.58 2.84 22.17
N PRO A 460 -15.35 3.61 22.96
CA PRO A 460 -14.86 4.81 23.64
C PRO A 460 -13.97 4.48 24.84
N THR A 461 -12.80 5.09 24.91
CA THR A 461 -11.77 4.71 25.90
C THR A 461 -11.76 5.54 27.19
N TRP A 462 -12.41 6.71 27.21
CA TRP A 462 -12.43 7.68 28.32
C TRP A 462 -11.09 7.78 29.09
N ARG A 463 -10.01 8.25 28.42
CA ARG A 463 -8.64 8.33 29.00
C ARG A 463 -8.27 9.76 29.41
N THR A 464 -7.22 9.88 30.22
CA THR A 464 -6.66 11.19 30.61
C THR A 464 -5.13 11.16 30.63
N THR A 465 -4.54 12.35 30.60
CA THR A 465 -3.10 12.61 30.80
C THR A 465 -2.61 12.22 32.19
N GLY A 466 -3.51 11.96 33.15
CA GLY A 466 -3.17 11.67 34.55
C GLY A 466 -2.80 12.90 35.37
N THR A 467 -2.99 14.11 34.82
CA THR A 467 -2.77 15.38 35.51
C THR A 467 -3.71 15.53 36.71
N GLU A 468 -3.19 16.05 37.81
CA GLU A 468 -3.95 16.24 39.05
C GLU A 468 -4.94 17.42 38.97
N ILE A 469 -5.95 17.38 39.85
CA ILE A 469 -6.76 18.53 40.23
C ILE A 469 -6.49 18.79 41.71
N ALA A 470 -5.81 19.90 42.01
CA ALA A 470 -5.38 20.23 43.37
C ALA A 470 -6.55 20.16 44.37
N GLY A 471 -6.41 19.32 45.40
CA GLY A 471 -7.41 19.13 46.44
C GLY A 471 -8.63 18.27 46.06
N GLU A 472 -8.67 17.69 44.85
CA GLU A 472 -9.81 16.89 44.38
C GLU A 472 -9.40 15.54 43.77
N ILE A 473 -8.43 15.52 42.86
CA ILE A 473 -7.98 14.31 42.16
C ILE A 473 -6.46 14.27 42.18
N ASP A 474 -5.89 13.25 42.83
CA ASP A 474 -4.45 13.03 42.85
C ASP A 474 -3.89 12.69 41.45
N LYS A 475 -2.62 13.03 41.23
CA LYS A 475 -1.88 12.65 40.02
C LYS A 475 -1.88 11.14 39.83
N LYS A 476 -2.16 10.69 38.61
CA LYS A 476 -2.18 9.27 38.23
C LYS A 476 -1.26 8.99 37.05
N GLN A 477 -1.06 7.71 36.76
CA GLN A 477 -0.36 7.29 35.55
C GLN A 477 -1.12 7.78 34.30
N ASN A 478 -0.40 8.34 33.34
CA ASN A 478 -0.96 8.77 32.06
C ASN A 478 -1.50 7.56 31.30
N THR A 479 -2.82 7.55 31.05
CA THR A 479 -3.50 6.49 30.30
C THR A 479 -3.80 6.87 28.85
N LEU A 480 -3.58 8.14 28.49
CA LEU A 480 -3.62 8.68 27.12
C LEU A 480 -2.27 8.52 26.41
N SER A 481 -1.40 7.60 26.85
CA SER A 481 -0.13 7.35 26.17
C SER A 481 -0.29 6.35 25.02
N VAL A 482 0.58 6.48 24.02
CA VAL A 482 0.62 5.63 22.82
C VAL A 482 0.59 4.13 23.17
N GLY A 483 1.40 3.69 24.14
CA GLY A 483 1.46 2.28 24.53
C GLY A 483 0.15 1.74 25.12
N HIS A 484 -0.54 2.54 25.95
CA HIS A 484 -1.84 2.14 26.53
C HIS A 484 -2.94 2.05 25.46
N ILE A 485 -2.98 3.02 24.54
CA ILE A 485 -3.96 3.01 23.45
C ILE A 485 -3.67 1.84 22.49
N GLN A 486 -2.41 1.62 22.13
CA GLN A 486 -2.02 0.51 21.26
C GLN A 486 -2.37 -0.86 21.88
N LYS A 487 -2.15 -1.03 23.19
CA LYS A 487 -2.60 -2.21 23.93
C LYS A 487 -4.11 -2.40 23.83
N TYR A 488 -4.90 -1.35 24.10
CA TYR A 488 -6.35 -1.40 24.04
C TYR A 488 -6.86 -1.80 22.64
N VAL A 489 -6.26 -1.22 21.58
CA VAL A 489 -6.58 -1.56 20.19
C VAL A 489 -6.36 -3.05 19.94
N LEU A 490 -5.19 -3.58 20.30
CA LEU A 490 -4.87 -4.98 20.09
C LEU A 490 -5.80 -5.91 20.86
N GLU A 491 -6.11 -5.61 22.12
CA GLU A 491 -7.03 -6.40 22.93
C GLU A 491 -8.43 -6.42 22.31
N LYS A 492 -8.99 -5.24 21.98
CA LYS A 492 -10.33 -5.14 21.41
C LYS A 492 -10.42 -5.80 20.05
N VAL A 493 -9.52 -5.50 19.12
CA VAL A 493 -9.57 -6.10 17.78
C VAL A 493 -9.45 -7.63 17.85
N LEU A 494 -8.70 -8.17 18.81
CA LEU A 494 -8.61 -9.62 19.01
C LEU A 494 -9.94 -10.23 19.46
N GLU A 495 -10.72 -9.54 20.30
CA GLU A 495 -12.08 -9.98 20.66
C GLU A 495 -12.98 -10.07 19.44
N TYR A 496 -12.97 -9.05 18.57
CA TYR A 496 -13.73 -9.05 17.31
C TYR A 496 -13.26 -10.17 16.37
N ALA A 497 -11.95 -10.35 16.22
CA ALA A 497 -11.39 -11.39 15.36
C ALA A 497 -11.80 -12.80 15.83
N LYS A 498 -11.68 -13.07 17.13
CA LYS A 498 -12.09 -14.35 17.73
C LYS A 498 -13.58 -14.62 17.55
N GLU A 499 -14.44 -13.63 17.77
CA GLU A 499 -15.89 -13.77 17.60
C GLU A 499 -16.27 -14.10 16.14
N LEU A 500 -15.58 -13.46 15.20
CA LEU A 500 -15.82 -13.67 13.78
C LEU A 500 -15.21 -14.98 13.26
N GLY A 501 -14.34 -15.63 14.04
CA GLY A 501 -13.65 -16.86 13.67
C GLY A 501 -12.45 -16.60 12.74
N MET A 502 -11.88 -15.39 12.81
CA MET A 502 -10.75 -14.97 11.99
C MET A 502 -9.39 -15.30 12.59
#